data_AF-A0A8J3IFE3-F1
#
_entry.id   AF-A0A8J3IFE3-F1
#
_cell.length_a   1.000
_cell.length_b   1.000
_cell.length_c   1.000
_cell.angle_alpha   90.00
_cell.angle_beta   90.00
_cell.angle_gamma   90.00
#
_symmetry.space_group_name_H-M   'P 1'
#
loop_
_entity.id
_entity.type
_entity.pdbx_description
1 polymer ?
#
loop_
_entity_poly.entity_id
_entity_poly.type
_entity_poly.pdbx_seq_one_letter_code
_entity_poly.pdbx_strand_id
1 'polypeptide(L)'
;MSIGERDELLRYEENMRIEEVLMQYDGFIVAVVREQIGLDPTLIRAAVRDLEIDELAQLVRIKLWHALERKEIMYPKAYIRRIVYSEIVDMTRRQKRPVQPLPEDEEGEIYSGKLLVSPSEGMADPAEVVEQREEVRGRMKEVVSVVLQLPARQRHAMICTLRDRVDDPQLLVDAFKQNKCEMQQWQWPQMRKEKILLQASLSYARHTMLCAIFSEQAQQMQYLLAQRRRRRKQMAATATRGCRN
;
A
#
# COMPACT_ATOMS: atom_id res chain seq x y z
N MET A 1 -66.86 -1.56 -1.45
CA MET A 1 -65.40 -1.57 -1.22
C MET A 1 -64.85 -2.90 -1.65
N SER A 2 -64.18 -2.92 -2.80
CA SER A 2 -63.44 -4.09 -3.30
C SER A 2 -62.27 -4.41 -2.37
N ILE A 3 -61.85 -5.68 -2.32
CA ILE A 3 -60.66 -6.10 -1.55
C ILE A 3 -59.42 -5.30 -1.97
N GLY A 4 -59.32 -4.92 -3.25
CA GLY A 4 -58.23 -4.08 -3.76
C GLY A 4 -58.21 -2.64 -3.23
N GLU A 5 -59.38 -2.05 -2.96
CA GLU A 5 -59.47 -0.66 -2.44
C GLU A 5 -59.03 -0.58 -0.96
N ARG A 6 -59.22 -1.65 -0.18
CA ARG A 6 -58.74 -1.72 1.21
C ARG A 6 -57.22 -1.88 1.29
N ASP A 7 -56.65 -2.70 0.41
CA ASP A 7 -55.19 -2.89 0.34
C ASP A 7 -54.45 -1.62 -0.12
N GLU A 8 -55.04 -0.82 -1.00
CA GLU A 8 -54.46 0.46 -1.41
C GLU A 8 -54.49 1.52 -0.30
N LEU A 9 -55.60 1.60 0.45
CA LEU A 9 -55.73 2.50 1.60
C LEU A 9 -54.72 2.18 2.71
N LEU A 10 -54.53 0.91 3.03
CA LEU A 10 -53.56 0.47 4.05
C LEU A 10 -52.13 0.85 3.65
N ARG A 11 -51.74 0.67 2.39
CA ARG A 11 -50.42 1.09 1.90
C ARG A 11 -50.23 2.60 1.94
N TYR A 12 -51.28 3.37 1.65
CA TYR A 12 -51.22 4.83 1.71
C TYR A 12 -50.99 5.33 3.14
N GLU A 13 -51.69 4.75 4.12
CA GLU A 13 -51.51 5.06 5.54
C GLU A 13 -50.10 4.69 6.04
N GLU A 14 -49.56 3.55 5.61
CA GLU A 14 -48.19 3.13 5.93
C GLU A 14 -47.15 4.09 5.34
N ASN A 15 -47.29 4.46 4.06
CA ASN A 15 -46.38 5.41 3.41
C ASN A 15 -46.39 6.78 4.09
N MET A 16 -47.57 7.26 4.51
CA MET A 16 -47.70 8.53 5.22
C MET A 16 -46.95 8.50 6.56
N ARG A 17 -47.05 7.40 7.31
CA ARG A 17 -46.28 7.23 8.57
C ARG A 17 -44.77 7.21 8.32
N ILE A 18 -44.31 6.58 7.24
CA ILE A 18 -42.88 6.57 6.88
C ILE A 18 -42.42 8.00 6.52
N GLU A 19 -43.21 8.73 5.74
CA GLU A 19 -42.93 10.12 5.38
C GLU A 19 -42.82 11.02 6.62
N GLU A 20 -43.74 10.89 7.58
CA GLU A 20 -43.69 11.63 8.85
C GLU A 20 -42.39 11.36 9.63
N VAL A 21 -41.98 10.09 9.72
CA VAL A 21 -40.71 9.71 10.37
C VAL A 21 -39.52 10.30 9.62
N LEU A 22 -39.51 10.26 8.29
CA LEU A 22 -38.43 10.87 7.51
C LEU A 22 -38.36 12.38 7.70
N MET A 23 -39.50 13.08 7.66
CA MET A 23 -39.58 14.53 7.90
C MET A 23 -39.09 14.88 9.30
N GLN A 24 -39.46 14.09 10.31
CA GLN A 24 -39.03 14.30 11.69
C GLN A 24 -37.49 14.23 11.85
N TYR A 25 -36.83 13.33 11.11
CA TYR A 25 -35.39 13.09 11.23
C TYR A 25 -34.54 13.76 10.14
N ASP A 26 -35.14 14.47 9.19
CA ASP A 26 -34.42 15.07 8.06
C ASP A 26 -33.26 15.97 8.49
N GLY A 27 -33.53 16.91 9.39
CA GLY A 27 -32.50 17.80 9.92
C GLY A 27 -31.40 17.05 10.69
N PHE A 28 -31.75 15.94 11.35
CA PHE A 28 -30.77 15.09 12.03
C PHE A 28 -29.90 14.31 11.05
N ILE A 29 -30.46 13.79 9.95
CA ILE A 29 -29.72 13.10 8.89
C ILE A 29 -28.67 14.05 8.32
N VAL A 30 -29.06 15.25 7.90
CA VAL A 30 -28.14 16.24 7.33
C VAL A 30 -27.05 16.62 8.33
N ALA A 31 -27.40 16.83 9.60
CA ALA A 31 -26.43 17.15 10.64
C ALA A 31 -25.38 16.04 10.83
N VAL A 32 -25.81 14.78 10.91
CA VAL A 32 -24.91 13.62 11.09
C VAL A 32 -24.01 13.44 9.86
N VAL A 33 -24.54 13.61 8.64
CA VAL A 33 -23.75 13.54 7.41
C VAL A 33 -22.66 14.61 7.38
N ARG A 34 -23.01 15.87 7.70
CA ARG A 34 -22.06 16.99 7.79
C ARG A 34 -20.98 16.76 8.83
N GLU A 35 -21.37 16.27 10.00
CA GLU A 35 -20.45 15.93 11.09
C GLU A 35 -19.44 14.88 10.62
N GLN A 36 -19.90 13.76 10.04
CA GLN A 36 -19.03 12.66 9.61
C GLN A 36 -18.09 13.06 8.46
N ILE A 37 -18.57 13.84 7.49
CA ILE A 37 -17.71 14.37 6.41
C ILE A 37 -16.71 15.39 6.95
N GLY A 38 -17.06 16.16 7.99
CA GLY A 38 -16.15 17.09 8.65
C GLY A 38 -14.97 16.42 9.36
N LEU A 39 -15.11 15.15 9.77
CA LEU A 39 -14.05 14.39 10.43
C LEU A 39 -12.93 13.97 9.47
N ASP A 40 -13.19 13.87 8.16
CA ASP A 40 -12.18 13.54 7.16
C ASP A 40 -12.21 14.53 5.97
N PRO A 41 -11.46 15.64 6.06
CA PRO A 41 -11.39 16.65 5.00
C PRO A 41 -10.79 16.13 3.68
N THR A 42 -10.12 14.97 3.70
CA THR A 42 -9.47 14.39 2.51
C THR A 42 -10.40 13.51 1.70
N LEU A 43 -11.54 13.13 2.27
CA LEU A 43 -12.52 12.22 1.68
C LEU A 43 -13.29 12.87 0.52
N ILE A 44 -13.58 14.17 0.59
CA ILE A 44 -14.36 14.87 -0.43
C ILE A 44 -13.63 16.14 -0.85
N ARG A 45 -13.51 16.36 -2.17
CA ARG A 45 -12.94 17.59 -2.72
C ARG A 45 -13.80 18.78 -2.31
N ALA A 46 -13.16 19.83 -1.78
CA ALA A 46 -13.85 21.01 -1.26
C ALA A 46 -14.87 21.63 -2.24
N ALA A 47 -14.59 21.59 -3.55
CA ALA A 47 -15.45 22.16 -4.58
C ALA A 47 -16.79 21.44 -4.80
N VAL A 48 -16.93 20.17 -4.39
CA VAL A 48 -18.16 19.36 -4.55
C VAL A 48 -18.75 18.93 -3.22
N ARG A 49 -18.23 19.47 -2.11
CA ARG A 49 -18.57 19.01 -0.76
C ARG A 49 -20.06 19.09 -0.44
N ASP A 50 -20.71 20.18 -0.84
CA ASP A 50 -22.15 20.37 -0.58
C ASP A 50 -23.00 19.38 -1.39
N LEU A 51 -22.62 19.10 -2.63
CA LEU A 51 -23.29 18.10 -3.48
C LEU A 51 -23.19 16.69 -2.89
N GLU A 52 -22.01 16.33 -2.40
CA GLU A 52 -21.77 15.01 -1.78
C GLU A 52 -22.52 14.85 -0.44
N ILE A 53 -22.64 15.95 0.33
CA ILE A 53 -23.48 15.96 1.54
C ILE A 53 -24.95 15.69 1.18
N ASP A 54 -25.46 16.36 0.14
CA ASP A 54 -26.85 16.20 -0.29
C ASP A 54 -27.12 14.80 -0.85
N GLU A 55 -26.19 14.27 -1.66
CA GLU A 55 -26.27 12.92 -2.21
C GLU A 55 -26.25 11.86 -1.11
N LEU A 56 -25.36 11.99 -0.13
CA LEU A 56 -25.27 11.04 0.98
C LEU A 56 -26.50 11.14 1.90
N ALA A 57 -27.02 12.34 2.14
CA ALA A 57 -28.27 12.51 2.86
C ALA A 57 -29.45 11.86 2.12
N GLN A 58 -29.52 11.99 0.80
CA GLN A 58 -30.53 11.33 -0.02
C GLN A 58 -30.43 9.81 0.05
N LEU A 59 -29.22 9.25 -0.04
CA LEU A 59 -28.99 7.81 0.11
C LEU A 59 -29.44 7.30 1.49
N VAL A 60 -29.15 8.06 2.55
CA VAL A 60 -29.58 7.71 3.92
C VAL A 60 -31.11 7.71 4.02
N ARG A 61 -31.80 8.69 3.43
CA ARG A 61 -33.27 8.73 3.38
C ARG A 61 -33.84 7.49 2.67
N ILE A 62 -33.31 7.14 1.51
CA ILE A 62 -33.75 5.96 0.73
C ILE A 62 -33.55 4.68 1.53
N LYS A 63 -32.39 4.50 2.17
CA LYS A 63 -32.11 3.31 2.99
C LYS A 63 -32.98 3.25 4.23
N LEU A 64 -33.27 4.39 4.85
CA LEU A 64 -34.16 4.47 5.99
C LEU A 64 -35.61 4.15 5.61
N TRP A 65 -36.09 4.67 4.46
CA TRP A 65 -37.40 4.33 3.90
C TRP A 65 -37.55 2.81 3.76
N HIS A 66 -36.64 2.16 3.03
CA HIS A 66 -36.68 0.70 2.84
C HIS A 66 -36.56 -0.10 4.14
N ALA A 67 -35.89 0.44 5.15
CA ALA A 67 -35.81 -0.21 6.45
C ALA A 67 -37.14 -0.12 7.22
N LEU A 68 -37.82 1.03 7.14
CA LEU A 68 -39.12 1.27 7.78
C LEU A 68 -40.25 0.47 7.09
N GLU A 69 -40.18 0.25 5.78
CA GLU A 69 -41.11 -0.64 5.06
C GLU A 69 -41.07 -2.09 5.58
N ARG A 70 -39.91 -2.53 6.10
CA ARG A 70 -39.68 -3.93 6.46
C ARG A 70 -39.86 -4.21 7.93
N LYS A 71 -39.62 -3.22 8.79
CA LYS A 71 -39.65 -3.39 10.24
C LYS A 71 -39.79 -2.07 10.98
N GLU A 72 -40.37 -2.15 12.16
CA GLU A 72 -40.34 -1.07 13.12
C GLU A 72 -38.92 -0.87 13.68
N ILE A 73 -38.49 0.39 13.80
CA ILE A 73 -37.15 0.76 14.27
C ILE A 73 -37.28 1.48 15.62
N MET A 74 -36.97 0.76 16.71
CA MET A 74 -37.06 1.29 18.08
C MET A 74 -36.14 2.49 18.36
N TYR A 75 -34.98 2.56 17.68
CA TYR A 75 -33.98 3.61 17.90
C TYR A 75 -33.54 4.28 16.59
N PRO A 76 -34.38 5.16 16.00
CA PRO A 76 -34.13 5.73 14.67
C PRO A 76 -32.80 6.49 14.57
N LYS A 77 -32.44 7.30 15.58
CA LYS A 77 -31.18 8.07 15.58
C LYS A 77 -29.93 7.19 15.52
N ALA A 78 -29.91 6.09 16.29
CA ALA A 78 -28.79 5.15 16.28
C ALA A 78 -28.70 4.40 14.95
N TYR A 79 -29.86 4.06 14.39
CA TYR A 79 -29.96 3.41 13.08
C TYR A 79 -29.48 4.33 11.95
N ILE A 80 -29.88 5.60 11.96
CA ILE A 80 -29.42 6.63 11.02
C ILE A 80 -27.90 6.77 11.08
N ARG A 81 -27.32 6.89 12.28
CA ARG A 81 -25.85 6.96 12.44
C ARG A 81 -25.15 5.75 11.84
N ARG A 82 -25.74 4.55 11.99
CA ARG A 82 -25.21 3.32 11.39
C ARG A 82 -25.28 3.35 9.86
N ILE A 83 -26.39 3.80 9.28
CA ILE A 83 -26.52 3.96 7.83
C ILE A 83 -25.46 4.94 7.32
N VAL A 84 -25.36 6.13 7.93
CA VAL A 84 -24.37 7.15 7.53
C VAL A 84 -22.96 6.60 7.60
N TYR A 85 -22.59 5.94 8.70
CA TYR A 85 -21.28 5.34 8.86
C TYR A 85 -20.98 4.30 7.78
N SER A 86 -21.94 3.42 7.47
CA SER A 86 -21.80 2.44 6.40
C SER A 86 -21.62 3.11 5.03
N GLU A 87 -22.37 4.16 4.70
CA GLU A 87 -22.19 4.89 3.43
C GLU A 87 -20.83 5.57 3.33
N ILE A 88 -20.35 6.19 4.42
CA ILE A 88 -19.04 6.83 4.45
C ILE A 88 -17.93 5.78 4.26
N VAL A 89 -18.03 4.61 4.88
CA VAL A 89 -17.11 3.49 4.68
C VAL A 89 -17.16 2.99 3.24
N ASP A 90 -18.36 2.83 2.67
CA ASP A 90 -18.53 2.39 1.29
C ASP A 90 -17.98 3.41 0.29
N MET A 91 -18.19 4.70 0.52
CA MET A 91 -17.63 5.79 -0.27
C MET A 91 -16.10 5.78 -0.18
N THR A 92 -15.55 5.66 1.03
CA THR A 92 -14.10 5.51 1.24
C THR A 92 -13.56 4.29 0.50
N ARG A 93 -14.29 3.16 0.51
CA ARG A 93 -13.92 1.94 -0.20
C ARG A 93 -13.97 2.12 -1.71
N ARG A 94 -14.93 2.86 -2.25
CA ARG A 94 -15.04 3.17 -3.69
C ARG A 94 -13.90 4.08 -4.14
N GLN A 95 -13.55 5.08 -3.33
CA GLN A 95 -12.42 5.97 -3.62
C GLN A 95 -11.06 5.28 -3.47
N LYS A 96 -10.92 4.39 -2.47
CA LYS A 96 -9.72 3.55 -2.25
C LYS A 96 -9.68 2.30 -3.12
N ARG A 97 -10.67 2.05 -3.99
CA ARG A 97 -10.56 1.04 -5.03
C ARG A 97 -9.80 1.66 -6.20
N PRO A 98 -8.50 1.39 -6.38
CA PRO A 98 -8.02 1.30 -7.74
C PRO A 98 -8.82 0.15 -8.38
N VAL A 99 -9.58 0.46 -9.43
CA VAL A 99 -10.12 -0.57 -10.34
C VAL A 99 -8.98 -1.22 -11.14
N GLN A 100 -7.74 -0.80 -10.92
CA GLN A 100 -6.57 -1.54 -11.35
C GLN A 100 -6.34 -2.69 -10.37
N PRO A 101 -6.34 -3.97 -10.82
CA PRO A 101 -5.69 -5.01 -10.03
C PRO A 101 -4.31 -4.48 -9.65
N LEU A 102 -3.92 -4.68 -8.39
CA LEU A 102 -2.55 -4.41 -8.00
C LEU A 102 -1.68 -5.11 -9.04
N PRO A 103 -0.72 -4.43 -9.70
CA PRO A 103 0.16 -5.11 -10.63
C PRO A 103 0.70 -6.31 -9.85
N GLU A 104 0.38 -7.50 -10.33
CA GLU A 104 0.94 -8.72 -9.78
C GLU A 104 2.24 -8.94 -10.56
N ASP A 105 3.30 -9.35 -9.86
CA ASP A 105 4.43 -9.94 -10.58
C ASP A 105 3.98 -11.26 -11.24
N GLU A 106 4.84 -11.86 -12.07
CA GLU A 106 4.54 -13.10 -12.80
C GLU A 106 4.21 -14.29 -11.87
N GLU A 107 4.33 -14.10 -10.55
CA GLU A 107 4.12 -15.06 -9.48
C GLU A 107 2.86 -14.79 -8.65
N GLY A 108 2.07 -13.77 -9.01
CA GLY A 108 0.81 -13.44 -8.32
C GLY A 108 1.00 -12.69 -7.01
N GLU A 109 2.18 -12.13 -6.75
CA GLU A 109 2.46 -11.31 -5.57
C GLU A 109 2.30 -9.82 -5.90
N ILE A 110 1.90 -9.02 -4.91
CA ILE A 110 1.66 -7.58 -5.07
C ILE A 110 2.96 -6.84 -5.44
N TYR A 111 3.05 -6.32 -6.66
CA TYR A 111 4.17 -5.53 -7.16
C TYR A 111 4.28 -4.20 -6.39
N SER A 112 5.31 -4.09 -5.55
CA SER A 112 5.65 -2.86 -4.81
C SER A 112 6.76 -2.03 -5.48
N GLY A 113 7.04 -2.28 -6.77
CA GLY A 113 8.12 -1.61 -7.50
C GLY A 113 7.74 -0.19 -7.95
N LYS A 114 8.67 0.75 -7.84
CA LYS A 114 8.57 2.09 -8.45
C LYS A 114 8.89 1.93 -9.94
N LEU A 115 8.03 2.41 -10.84
CA LEU A 115 8.25 2.38 -12.29
C LEU A 115 9.57 3.10 -12.61
N LEU A 116 10.63 2.34 -12.92
CA LEU A 116 11.91 2.90 -13.34
C LEU A 116 11.76 3.30 -14.81
N VAL A 117 11.62 4.59 -15.07
CA VAL A 117 11.78 5.13 -16.42
C VAL A 117 13.27 5.02 -16.75
N SER A 118 13.63 4.01 -17.53
CA SER A 118 14.99 3.89 -18.04
C SER A 118 15.20 4.97 -19.11
N PRO A 119 16.24 5.82 -19.03
CA PRO A 119 16.61 6.69 -20.13
C PRO A 119 16.95 5.84 -21.36
N SER A 120 16.45 6.24 -22.52
CA SER A 120 16.67 5.54 -23.80
C SER A 120 18.17 5.38 -24.09
N GLU A 121 18.56 4.18 -24.51
CA GLU A 121 19.95 3.86 -24.90
C GLU A 121 20.49 4.89 -25.90
N GLY A 122 21.64 5.49 -25.59
CA GLY A 122 22.39 6.35 -26.51
C GLY A 122 22.46 7.86 -26.17
N MET A 123 21.84 8.32 -25.08
CA MET A 123 21.95 9.72 -24.63
C MET A 123 22.82 9.94 -23.37
N ALA A 124 23.30 8.89 -22.73
CA ALA A 124 24.11 9.00 -21.52
C ALA A 124 25.59 9.27 -21.84
N ASP A 125 26.24 10.08 -21.00
CA ASP A 125 27.70 10.29 -21.04
C ASP A 125 28.43 8.95 -20.84
N PRO A 126 29.38 8.56 -21.72
CA PRO A 126 30.18 7.34 -21.54
C PRO A 126 30.83 7.22 -20.16
N ALA A 127 31.19 8.33 -19.51
CA ALA A 127 31.73 8.33 -18.15
C ALA A 127 30.67 7.89 -17.12
N GLU A 128 29.43 8.39 -17.24
CA GLU A 128 28.31 7.99 -16.37
C GLU A 128 27.93 6.52 -16.57
N VAL A 129 28.01 6.00 -17.80
CA VAL A 129 27.74 4.58 -18.08
C VAL A 129 28.75 3.67 -17.37
N VAL A 130 30.01 4.06 -17.29
CA VAL A 130 31.05 3.31 -16.57
C VAL A 130 30.78 3.34 -15.06
N GLU A 131 30.47 4.52 -14.50
CA GLU A 131 30.14 4.67 -13.08
C GLU A 131 28.93 3.83 -12.69
N GLN A 132 27.84 3.88 -13.48
CA GLN A 132 26.65 3.06 -13.27
C GLN A 132 26.95 1.57 -13.33
N ARG A 133 27.83 1.11 -14.24
CA ARG A 133 28.24 -0.30 -14.32
C ARG A 133 29.02 -0.74 -13.08
N GLU A 134 29.89 0.13 -12.56
CA GLU A 134 30.62 -0.14 -11.31
C GLU A 134 29.67 -0.16 -10.11
N GLU A 135 28.71 0.75 -10.04
CA GLU A 135 27.68 0.78 -9.00
C GLU A 135 26.81 -0.48 -9.02
N VAL A 136 26.29 -0.87 -10.19
CA VAL A 136 25.50 -2.09 -10.36
C VAL A 136 26.30 -3.33 -9.94
N ARG A 137 27.59 -3.38 -10.31
CA ARG A 137 28.49 -4.45 -9.88
C ARG A 137 28.69 -4.45 -8.36
N GLY A 138 28.84 -3.28 -7.73
CA GLY A 138 28.94 -3.14 -6.28
C GLY A 138 27.67 -3.62 -5.57
N ARG A 139 26.51 -3.16 -6.02
CA ARG A 139 25.20 -3.57 -5.48
C ARG A 139 24.95 -5.07 -5.62
N MET A 140 25.34 -5.66 -6.75
CA MET A 140 25.20 -7.10 -6.95
C MET A 140 26.01 -7.89 -5.92
N LYS A 141 27.22 -7.43 -5.55
CA LYS A 141 28.01 -8.07 -4.49
C LYS A 141 27.34 -7.98 -3.12
N GLU A 142 26.76 -6.84 -2.78
CA GLU A 142 25.99 -6.66 -1.53
C GLU A 142 24.79 -7.62 -1.49
N VAL A 143 24.03 -7.69 -2.58
CA VAL A 143 22.88 -8.60 -2.69
C VAL A 143 23.32 -10.05 -2.48
N VAL A 144 24.37 -10.50 -3.18
CA VAL A 144 24.86 -11.88 -3.07
C VAL A 144 25.37 -12.19 -1.66
N SER A 145 26.06 -11.27 -0.99
CA SER A 145 26.55 -11.50 0.37
C SER A 145 25.40 -11.73 1.36
N VAL A 146 24.31 -10.98 1.23
CA VAL A 146 23.10 -11.14 2.04
C VAL A 146 22.39 -12.46 1.71
N VAL A 147 22.26 -12.80 0.43
CA VAL A 147 21.63 -14.06 -0.01
C VAL A 147 22.35 -15.27 0.59
N LEU A 148 23.68 -15.24 0.67
CA LEU A 148 24.47 -16.34 1.23
C LEU A 148 24.29 -16.52 2.74
N GLN A 149 23.87 -15.49 3.46
CA GLN A 149 23.55 -15.53 4.89
C GLN A 149 22.15 -16.09 5.17
N LEU A 150 21.29 -16.25 4.16
CA LEU A 150 19.95 -16.78 4.34
C LEU A 150 19.98 -18.28 4.76
N PRO A 151 18.96 -18.75 5.51
CA PRO A 151 18.74 -20.17 5.76
C PRO A 151 18.71 -20.98 4.46
N ALA A 152 19.20 -22.23 4.48
CA ALA A 152 19.45 -23.03 3.27
C ALA A 152 18.29 -23.06 2.25
N ARG A 153 17.04 -23.23 2.72
CA ARG A 153 15.85 -23.24 1.85
C ARG A 153 15.55 -21.86 1.25
N GLN A 154 15.62 -20.81 2.06
CA GLN A 154 15.42 -19.42 1.61
C GLN A 154 16.51 -18.98 0.62
N ARG A 155 17.77 -19.36 0.91
CA ARG A 155 18.91 -19.15 0.02
C ARG A 155 18.71 -19.85 -1.31
N HIS A 156 18.32 -21.12 -1.32
CA HIS A 156 18.07 -21.88 -2.55
C HIS A 156 16.95 -21.23 -3.38
N ALA A 157 15.81 -20.91 -2.75
CA ALA A 157 14.71 -20.23 -3.43
C ALA A 157 15.15 -18.89 -4.05
N MET A 158 15.94 -18.10 -3.31
CA MET A 158 16.41 -16.80 -3.75
C MET A 158 17.44 -16.91 -4.88
N ILE A 159 18.40 -17.83 -4.80
CA ILE A 159 19.39 -18.05 -5.88
C ILE A 159 18.68 -18.45 -7.18
N CYS A 160 17.72 -19.37 -7.13
CA CYS A 160 16.99 -19.77 -8.33
C CYS A 160 16.17 -18.61 -8.90
N THR A 161 15.58 -17.78 -8.05
CA THR A 161 14.81 -16.60 -8.49
C THR A 161 15.70 -15.53 -9.11
N LEU A 162 16.85 -15.23 -8.51
CA LEU A 162 17.82 -14.27 -9.07
C LEU A 162 18.33 -14.73 -10.42
N ARG A 163 18.60 -16.03 -10.58
CA ARG A 163 19.05 -16.59 -11.85
C ARG A 163 18.03 -16.42 -12.96
N ASP A 164 16.74 -16.54 -12.65
CA ASP A 164 15.67 -16.45 -13.64
C ASP A 164 15.29 -14.99 -13.97
N ARG A 165 15.58 -14.03 -13.08
CA ARG A 165 15.14 -12.62 -13.22
C ARG A 165 16.23 -11.59 -13.51
N VAL A 166 17.51 -11.90 -13.33
CA VAL A 166 18.59 -10.92 -13.57
C VAL A 166 18.91 -10.84 -15.06
N ASP A 167 18.90 -9.62 -15.61
CA ASP A 167 19.14 -9.36 -17.03
C ASP A 167 20.55 -9.74 -17.48
N ASP A 168 21.57 -9.55 -16.62
CA ASP A 168 22.95 -9.97 -16.85
C ASP A 168 23.33 -11.17 -15.96
N PRO A 169 23.14 -12.40 -16.44
CA PRO A 169 23.47 -13.60 -15.68
C PRO A 169 24.97 -13.74 -15.42
N GLN A 170 25.83 -13.13 -16.26
CA GLN A 170 27.28 -13.20 -16.09
C GLN A 170 27.73 -12.38 -14.88
N LEU A 171 27.13 -11.20 -14.69
CA LEU A 171 27.37 -10.38 -13.51
C LEU A 171 27.02 -11.12 -12.21
N LEU A 172 25.89 -11.84 -12.22
CA LEU A 172 25.44 -12.65 -11.08
C LEU A 172 26.44 -13.78 -10.79
N VAL A 173 26.85 -14.54 -11.82
CA VAL A 173 27.85 -15.61 -11.70
C VAL A 173 29.17 -15.09 -11.15
N ASP A 174 29.65 -13.95 -11.64
CA ASP A 174 30.90 -13.34 -11.17
C ASP A 174 30.80 -12.90 -9.71
N ALA A 175 29.65 -12.38 -9.29
CA ALA A 175 29.40 -12.00 -7.89
C ALA A 175 29.38 -13.23 -6.96
N PHE A 176 28.78 -14.35 -7.37
CA PHE A 176 28.82 -15.60 -6.59
C PHE A 176 30.21 -16.23 -6.53
N LYS A 177 30.96 -16.22 -7.63
CA LYS A 177 32.36 -16.68 -7.68
C LYS A 177 33.25 -15.90 -6.71
N GLN A 178 33.10 -14.58 -6.66
CA GLN A 178 33.85 -13.73 -5.73
C GLN A 178 33.54 -14.05 -4.26
N ASN A 179 32.34 -14.56 -3.98
CA ASN A 179 31.94 -15.03 -2.66
C ASN A 179 32.20 -16.54 -2.45
N LYS A 180 33.03 -17.18 -3.28
CA LYS A 180 33.43 -18.59 -3.20
C LYS A 180 32.25 -19.59 -3.24
N CYS A 181 31.19 -19.25 -3.97
CA CYS A 181 30.03 -20.11 -4.13
C CYS A 181 29.79 -20.43 -5.60
N GLU A 182 29.59 -21.72 -5.93
CA GLU A 182 29.27 -22.16 -7.29
C GLU A 182 27.75 -22.16 -7.51
N MET A 183 27.28 -21.35 -8.45
CA MET A 183 25.86 -21.26 -8.82
C MET A 183 25.30 -22.48 -9.55
N GLN A 184 26.17 -23.31 -10.15
CA GLN A 184 25.78 -24.40 -11.06
C GLN A 184 24.94 -25.48 -10.39
N GLN A 185 25.01 -25.58 -9.05
CA GLN A 185 24.32 -26.59 -8.26
C GLN A 185 22.88 -26.19 -7.89
N TRP A 186 22.48 -24.94 -8.15
CA TRP A 186 21.21 -24.37 -7.66
C TRP A 186 20.18 -24.28 -8.79
N GLN A 187 19.43 -25.37 -8.97
CA GLN A 187 18.32 -25.44 -9.91
C GLN A 187 16.98 -25.58 -9.18
N TRP A 188 15.89 -25.14 -9.83
CA TRP A 188 14.55 -25.45 -9.34
C TRP A 188 14.34 -26.97 -9.30
N PRO A 189 13.74 -27.51 -8.22
CA PRO A 189 13.37 -28.91 -8.18
C PRO A 189 12.43 -29.26 -9.33
N GLN A 190 12.64 -30.42 -9.96
CA GLN A 190 11.79 -30.91 -11.05
C GLN A 190 10.40 -31.34 -10.53
N MET A 191 10.33 -31.76 -9.27
CA MET A 191 9.07 -32.17 -8.64
C MET A 191 8.22 -30.96 -8.24
N ARG A 192 7.00 -30.89 -8.77
CA ARG A 192 6.05 -29.77 -8.53
C ARG A 192 5.83 -29.47 -7.05
N LYS A 193 5.71 -30.50 -6.20
CA LYS A 193 5.50 -30.33 -4.75
C LYS A 193 6.68 -29.64 -4.07
N GLU A 194 7.90 -30.04 -4.42
CA GLU A 194 9.12 -29.44 -3.87
C GLU A 194 9.32 -28.01 -4.39
N LYS A 195 8.99 -27.76 -5.66
CA LYS A 195 9.01 -26.42 -6.23
C LYS A 195 8.07 -25.48 -5.45
N ILE A 196 6.83 -25.90 -5.19
CA ILE A 196 5.86 -25.09 -4.42
C ILE A 196 6.37 -24.82 -2.99
N LEU A 197 6.92 -25.84 -2.32
CA LEU A 197 7.48 -25.67 -0.97
C LEU A 197 8.67 -24.70 -0.96
N LEU A 198 9.53 -24.76 -1.99
CA LEU A 198 10.66 -23.86 -2.13
C LEU A 198 10.19 -22.43 -2.45
N GLN A 199 9.22 -22.27 -3.35
CA GLN A 199 8.59 -20.98 -3.67
C GLN A 199 7.92 -20.35 -2.45
N ALA A 200 7.26 -21.13 -1.58
CA ALA A 200 6.67 -20.61 -0.34
C ALA A 200 7.71 -19.99 0.62
N SER A 201 8.98 -20.38 0.52
CA SER A 201 10.06 -19.79 1.33
C SER A 201 10.56 -18.44 0.81
N LEU A 202 10.14 -18.05 -0.39
CA LEU A 202 10.59 -16.86 -1.09
C LEU A 202 10.13 -15.56 -0.43
N SER A 203 8.88 -15.50 0.05
CA SER A 203 8.33 -14.31 0.71
C SER A 203 9.13 -13.97 1.98
N TYR A 204 9.51 -15.00 2.75
CA TYR A 204 10.40 -14.85 3.91
C TYR A 204 11.83 -14.49 3.51
N ALA A 205 12.37 -15.10 2.44
CA ALA A 205 13.69 -14.76 1.92
C ALA A 205 13.77 -13.28 1.50
N ARG A 206 12.76 -12.79 0.76
CA ARG A 206 12.63 -11.37 0.36
C ARG A 206 12.57 -10.46 1.58
N HIS A 207 11.70 -10.77 2.55
CA HIS A 207 11.59 -9.97 3.77
C HIS A 207 12.92 -9.88 4.53
N THR A 208 13.61 -11.01 4.71
CA THR A 208 14.92 -11.04 5.39
C THR A 208 15.96 -10.20 4.63
N MET A 209 16.00 -10.28 3.31
CA MET A 209 16.89 -9.46 2.49
C MET A 209 16.59 -7.98 2.60
N LEU A 210 15.32 -7.58 2.58
CA LEU A 210 14.91 -6.18 2.76
C LEU A 210 15.41 -5.68 4.12
N CYS A 211 15.16 -6.42 5.21
CA CYS A 211 15.65 -6.04 6.52
C CYS A 211 17.18 -5.91 6.55
N ALA A 212 17.91 -6.87 5.99
CA ALA A 212 19.38 -6.86 5.97
C ALA A 212 19.93 -5.66 5.19
N ILE A 213 19.48 -5.46 3.94
CA ILE A 213 19.96 -4.38 3.06
C ILE A 213 19.62 -3.00 3.64
N PHE A 214 18.39 -2.80 4.14
CA PHE A 214 17.98 -1.50 4.68
C PHE A 214 18.58 -1.19 6.05
N SER A 215 18.85 -2.20 6.87
CA SER A 215 19.54 -1.99 8.16
C SER A 215 21.00 -1.59 7.95
N GLU A 216 21.69 -2.15 6.95
CA GLU A 216 23.06 -1.78 6.61
C GLU A 216 23.13 -0.35 6.05
N GLN A 217 22.20 0.03 5.18
CA GLN A 217 22.09 1.40 4.67
C GLN A 217 21.79 2.42 5.79
N ALA A 218 20.92 2.07 6.74
CA ALA A 218 20.63 2.91 7.90
C ALA A 218 21.87 3.08 8.80
N GLN A 219 22.67 2.02 9.00
CA GLN A 219 23.91 2.07 9.75
C GLN A 219 24.98 2.93 9.06
N GLN A 220 25.15 2.80 7.74
CA GLN A 220 26.06 3.64 6.95
C GLN A 220 25.67 5.13 7.02
N MET A 221 24.37 5.43 6.91
CA MET A 221 23.84 6.80 7.04
C MET A 221 24.15 7.40 8.42
N GLN A 222 23.91 6.63 9.50
CA GLN A 222 24.20 7.07 10.87
C GLN A 222 25.70 7.29 11.09
N TYR A 223 26.55 6.43 10.53
CA TYR A 223 28.00 6.57 10.59
C TYR A 223 28.48 7.85 9.90
N LEU A 224 27.99 8.15 8.69
CA LEU A 224 28.33 9.38 7.96
C LEU A 224 27.89 10.65 8.71
N LEU A 225 26.70 10.62 9.32
CA LEU A 225 26.22 11.72 10.16
C LEU A 225 27.10 11.92 11.40
N ALA A 226 27.56 10.83 12.03
CA ALA A 226 28.47 10.88 13.17
C ALA A 226 29.85 11.46 12.79
N GLN A 227 30.39 11.08 11.62
CA GLN A 227 31.64 11.64 11.11
C GLN A 227 31.54 13.14 10.83
N ARG A 228 30.45 13.59 10.18
CA ARG A 228 30.21 15.03 9.93
C ARG A 228 30.15 15.84 11.24
N ARG A 229 29.50 15.29 12.28
CA ARG A 229 29.48 15.91 13.62
C ARG A 229 30.87 16.02 14.24
N ARG A 230 31.71 14.99 14.12
CA ARG A 230 33.11 15.02 14.61
C ARG A 230 33.95 16.07 13.89
N ARG A 231 33.85 16.15 12.55
CA ARG A 231 34.56 17.18 11.76
C ARG A 231 34.14 18.61 12.14
N ARG A 232 32.83 18.86 12.33
CA ARG A 232 32.34 20.17 12.80
C ARG A 232 32.88 20.53 14.18
N LYS A 233 32.93 19.58 15.12
CA LYS A 233 33.53 19.81 16.45
C LYS A 233 35.02 20.12 16.38
N GLN A 234 35.78 19.44 15.52
CA GLN A 234 37.20 19.72 15.31
C GLN A 234 37.43 21.11 14.69
N MET A 235 36.66 21.49 13.68
CA MET A 235 36.73 22.82 13.05
C MET A 235 36.38 23.95 14.05
N ALA A 236 35.38 23.74 14.90
CA ALA A 236 35.01 24.70 15.95
C ALA A 236 36.11 24.84 17.02
N ALA A 237 36.79 23.74 17.38
CA ALA A 237 37.89 23.73 18.34
C ALA A 237 39.17 24.40 17.79
N THR A 238 39.45 24.26 16.48
CA THR A 238 40.56 24.98 15.83
C THR A 238 40.27 26.47 15.68
N ALA A 239 39.02 26.85 15.40
CA ALA A 239 38.62 28.26 15.29
C ALA A 239 38.72 29.01 16.63
N THR A 240 38.34 28.38 17.74
CA THR A 240 38.44 28.99 19.09
C THR A 240 39.87 29.13 19.61
N ARG A 241 40.83 28.33 19.11
CA ARG A 241 42.26 28.48 19.42
C ARG A 241 42.93 29.61 18.63
N GLY A 242 42.41 29.96 17.45
CA GLY A 242 42.97 31.03 16.60
C GLY A 242 42.68 32.45 17.08
N CYS A 243 41.64 32.67 17.91
CA CYS A 243 41.26 34.00 18.40
C CYS A 243 41.87 34.38 19.76
N ARG A 244 42.81 33.59 20.29
CA ARG A 244 43.46 33.82 21.60
C ARG A 244 44.93 34.24 21.51
N ASN A 245 45.43 34.49 20.29
CA ASN A 245 46.76 35.05 20.06
C ASN A 245 46.63 36.45 19.46
#